data_AF-A0A379UPY8-F1
#
_entry.id   AF-A0A379UPY8-F1
#
_cell.length_a   1.000
_cell.length_b   1.000
_cell.length_c   1.000
_cell.angle_alpha   90.00
_cell.angle_beta   90.00
_cell.angle_gamma   90.00
#
_symmetry.space_group_name_H-M   'P 1'
#
loop_
_entity.id
_entity.type
_entity.pdbx_description
1 polymer ?
#
loop_
_entity_poly.entity_id
_entity_poly.type
_entity_poly.pdbx_seq_one_letter_code
_entity_poly.pdbx_strand_id
1 'polypeptide(L)'
;MLTLAAAFSWACGNIFNKKIMQHSPRPAVMSLVVWSALIPILPFLLSSLLLEGADHITQSLITIDMTTILSLLYLAFVATILGYGIWGALLGRYETWRVAPLSLLVPVVGLASAAVLLGETLTGMQLAGALLIMAGLYINVFGFRVRRTARVRG
;
A
#
# COMPACT_ATOMS: atom_id res chain seq x y z
N MET A 1 19.11 1.60 -1.12
CA MET A 1 18.91 0.28 -1.76
C MET A 1 17.66 -0.43 -1.27
N LEU A 2 17.34 -0.40 0.04
CA LEU A 2 16.13 -1.01 0.61
C LEU A 2 14.81 -0.51 -0.02
N THR A 3 14.70 0.80 -0.32
CA THR A 3 13.51 1.39 -0.96
C THR A 3 13.28 0.86 -2.38
N LEU A 4 14.35 0.66 -3.15
CA LEU A 4 14.28 0.06 -4.49
C LEU A 4 13.90 -1.42 -4.43
N ALA A 5 14.48 -2.17 -3.48
CA ALA A 5 14.12 -3.57 -3.26
C ALA A 5 12.65 -3.72 -2.83
N ALA A 6 12.16 -2.83 -1.96
CA ALA A 6 10.75 -2.79 -1.57
C ALA A 6 9.83 -2.50 -2.76
N ALA A 7 10.17 -1.49 -3.57
CA ALA A 7 9.41 -1.17 -4.78
C ALA A 7 9.39 -2.32 -5.79
N PHE A 8 10.52 -3.00 -5.97
CA PHE A 8 10.63 -4.17 -6.84
C PHE A 8 9.78 -5.35 -6.34
N SER A 9 9.88 -5.69 -5.04
CA SER A 9 9.08 -6.74 -4.41
C SER A 9 7.58 -6.45 -4.55
N TRP A 10 7.17 -5.20 -4.31
CA TRP A 10 5.78 -4.77 -4.48
C TRP A 10 5.31 -4.88 -5.94
N ALA A 11 6.14 -4.51 -6.91
CA ALA A 11 5.82 -4.67 -8.33
C ALA A 11 5.66 -6.14 -8.72
N CYS A 12 6.59 -7.01 -8.28
CA CYS A 12 6.48 -8.45 -8.48
C CYS A 12 5.18 -9.01 -7.87
N GLY A 13 4.84 -8.64 -6.64
CA GLY A 13 3.61 -9.07 -5.97
C GLY A 13 2.34 -8.69 -6.75
N ASN A 14 2.26 -7.47 -7.26
CA ASN A 14 1.13 -7.03 -8.09
C ASN A 14 1.03 -7.81 -9.42
N ILE A 15 2.18 -8.11 -10.06
CA ILE A 15 2.22 -8.91 -11.30
C ILE A 15 1.76 -10.34 -11.04
N PHE A 16 2.26 -10.99 -9.99
CA PHE A 16 1.85 -12.34 -9.62
C PHE A 16 0.37 -12.39 -9.25
N ASN A 17 -0.13 -11.45 -8.45
CA ASN A 17 -1.56 -11.35 -8.15
C ASN A 17 -2.40 -11.24 -9.43
N LYS A 18 -1.99 -10.40 -10.38
CA LYS A 18 -2.69 -10.29 -11.67
C LYS A 18 -2.65 -11.60 -12.45
N LYS A 19 -1.51 -12.29 -12.50
CA LYS A 19 -1.38 -13.59 -13.19
C LYS A 19 -2.23 -14.68 -12.55
N ILE A 20 -2.31 -14.71 -11.23
CA ILE A 20 -3.17 -15.65 -10.49
C ILE A 20 -4.65 -15.35 -10.80
N MET A 21 -5.05 -14.08 -10.82
CA MET A 21 -6.42 -13.66 -11.16
C MET A 21 -6.84 -13.97 -12.61
N GLN A 22 -5.90 -14.27 -13.51
CA GLN A 22 -6.17 -14.69 -14.89
C GLN A 22 -6.48 -16.18 -15.05
N HIS A 23 -6.18 -17.02 -14.04
CA HIS A 23 -6.49 -18.44 -14.08
C HIS A 23 -7.98 -18.70 -13.79
N SER A 24 -8.55 -19.72 -14.44
CA SER A 24 -9.92 -20.19 -14.19
C SER A 24 -9.87 -21.53 -13.46
N PRO A 25 -10.57 -21.70 -12.32
CA PRO A 25 -11.44 -20.72 -11.66
C PRO A 25 -10.66 -19.61 -10.95
N ARG A 26 -11.24 -18.40 -10.91
CA ARG A 26 -10.62 -17.24 -10.27
C ARG A 26 -10.63 -17.43 -8.75
N PRO A 27 -9.47 -17.53 -8.07
CA PRO A 27 -9.43 -17.60 -6.61
C PRO A 27 -9.90 -16.26 -6.01
N ALA A 28 -10.57 -16.33 -4.86
CA ALA A 28 -10.98 -15.14 -4.13
C ALA A 28 -9.74 -14.36 -3.64
N VAL A 29 -9.65 -13.07 -4.01
CA VAL A 29 -8.51 -12.21 -3.67
C VAL A 29 -8.26 -12.16 -2.15
N MET A 30 -9.32 -12.17 -1.34
CA MET A 30 -9.19 -12.23 0.12
C MET A 30 -8.55 -13.52 0.61
N SER A 31 -8.87 -14.66 0.01
CA SER A 31 -8.25 -15.93 0.36
C SER A 31 -6.74 -15.89 0.09
N LEU A 32 -6.33 -15.37 -1.07
CA LEU A 32 -4.90 -15.19 -1.39
C LEU A 32 -4.18 -14.28 -0.40
N VAL A 33 -4.78 -13.16 -0.01
CA VAL A 33 -4.17 -12.23 0.95
C VAL A 33 -4.03 -12.89 2.33
N VAL A 34 -5.07 -13.56 2.81
CA VAL A 34 -5.06 -14.22 4.12
C VAL A 34 -4.05 -15.37 4.17
N TRP A 35 -4.03 -16.23 3.16
CA TRP A 35 -3.10 -17.37 3.12
C TRP A 35 -1.65 -16.93 2.88
N SER A 36 -1.43 -15.91 2.05
CA SER A 36 -0.08 -15.38 1.86
C SER A 36 0.46 -14.65 3.09
N ALA A 37 -0.40 -14.06 3.92
CA ALA A 37 0.02 -13.37 5.16
C ALA A 37 0.65 -14.31 6.21
N LEU A 38 0.44 -15.63 6.12
CA LEU A 38 1.11 -16.60 6.98
C LEU A 38 2.60 -16.75 6.65
N ILE A 39 2.98 -16.55 5.38
CA ILE A 39 4.36 -16.75 4.91
C ILE A 39 5.32 -15.72 5.55
N PRO A 40 5.01 -14.41 5.61
CA PRO A 40 5.86 -13.40 6.24
C PRO A 40 6.08 -13.58 7.75
N ILE A 41 5.23 -14.31 8.47
CA ILE A 41 5.32 -14.44 9.94
C ILE A 41 6.69 -15.01 10.35
N LEU A 42 7.11 -16.09 9.70
CA LEU A 42 8.39 -16.74 10.00
C LEU A 42 9.61 -15.85 9.68
N PRO A 43 9.78 -15.28 8.48
CA PRO A 43 10.91 -14.41 8.20
C PRO A 43 10.89 -13.13 9.04
N PHE A 44 9.73 -12.56 9.37
CA PHE A 44 9.67 -11.42 10.29
C PHE A 44 10.06 -11.80 11.72
N LEU A 45 9.61 -12.96 12.22
CA LEU A 45 10.02 -13.44 13.55
C LEU A 45 11.52 -13.70 13.62
N LEU A 46 12.08 -14.38 12.62
CA LEU A 46 13.52 -14.60 12.52
C LEU A 46 14.30 -13.29 12.44
N SER A 47 13.79 -12.32 11.66
CA SER A 47 14.44 -11.01 11.51
C SER A 47 14.37 -10.22 12.82
N SER A 48 13.24 -10.22 13.53
CA SER A 48 13.09 -9.59 14.85
C SER A 48 14.03 -10.24 15.87
N LEU A 49 14.14 -11.58 15.89
CA LEU A 49 15.10 -12.27 16.76
C LEU A 49 16.56 -11.91 16.48
N LEU A 50 16.93 -11.77 15.19
CA LEU A 50 18.30 -11.44 14.79
C LEU A 50 18.65 -9.96 14.96
N LEU A 51 17.69 -9.06 14.80
CA LEU A 51 17.93 -7.60 14.80
C LEU A 51 17.64 -6.95 16.16
N GLU A 52 16.54 -7.34 16.82
CA GLU A 52 16.07 -6.73 18.08
C GLU A 52 16.51 -7.56 19.30
N GLY A 53 16.66 -8.88 19.15
CA GLY A 53 17.07 -9.78 20.23
C GLY A 53 15.91 -10.25 21.11
N ALA A 54 16.07 -11.43 21.74
CA ALA A 54 15.02 -12.08 22.52
C ALA A 54 14.55 -11.27 23.74
N ASP A 55 15.44 -10.49 24.35
CA ASP A 55 15.13 -9.67 25.53
C ASP A 55 14.20 -8.50 25.20
N HIS A 56 14.36 -7.86 24.04
CA HIS A 56 13.47 -6.78 23.60
C HIS A 56 12.08 -7.29 23.19
N ILE A 57 12.01 -8.48 22.60
CA ILE A 57 10.74 -9.13 22.24
C ILE A 57 9.94 -9.47 23.50
N THR A 58 10.59 -10.09 24.49
CA THR A 58 9.93 -10.47 25.75
C THR A 58 9.49 -9.25 26.57
N GLN A 59 10.31 -8.20 26.65
CA GLN A 59 9.92 -6.94 27.28
C GLN A 59 8.73 -6.29 26.59
N SER A 60 8.69 -6.28 25.26
CA SER A 60 7.56 -5.72 24.49
C SER A 60 6.25 -6.50 24.68
N LEU A 61 6.34 -7.82 24.88
CA LEU A 61 5.20 -8.68 25.20
C LEU A 61 4.65 -8.41 26.61
N ILE A 62 5.55 -8.14 27.57
CA ILE A 62 5.18 -7.90 28.97
C ILE A 62 4.63 -6.48 29.17
N THR A 63 5.16 -5.50 28.45
CA THR A 63 4.78 -4.08 28.56
C THR A 63 3.72 -3.65 27.55
N ILE A 64 2.97 -4.60 26.99
CA ILE A 64 2.00 -4.30 25.95
C ILE A 64 0.89 -3.39 26.49
N ASP A 65 0.79 -2.19 25.92
CA ASP A 65 -0.24 -1.22 26.27
C ASP A 65 -1.51 -1.43 25.43
N MET A 66 -2.66 -1.01 25.97
CA MET A 66 -3.94 -1.07 25.26
C MET A 66 -3.90 -0.29 23.94
N THR A 67 -3.14 0.82 23.90
CA THR A 67 -2.93 1.61 22.68
C THR A 67 -2.27 0.80 21.57
N THR A 68 -1.27 -0.02 21.92
CA THR A 68 -0.57 -0.91 20.97
C THR A 68 -1.53 -1.96 20.43
N ILE A 69 -2.33 -2.58 21.30
CA ILE A 69 -3.34 -3.57 20.89
C ILE A 69 -4.36 -2.96 19.94
N LEU A 70 -4.93 -1.80 20.27
CA LEU A 70 -5.90 -1.11 19.43
C LEU A 70 -5.29 -0.70 18.08
N SER A 71 -4.03 -0.25 18.07
CA SER A 71 -3.31 0.09 16.84
C SER A 71 -3.10 -1.13 15.94
N LEU A 72 -2.75 -2.29 16.51
CA LEU A 72 -2.63 -3.55 15.78
C LEU A 72 -3.97 -4.01 15.21
N LEU A 73 -5.05 -3.91 15.99
CA LEU A 73 -6.40 -4.24 15.51
C LEU A 73 -6.83 -3.33 14.36
N TYR A 74 -6.61 -2.02 14.49
CA TYR A 74 -6.87 -1.07 13.41
C TYR A 74 -6.08 -1.42 12.14
N LEU A 75 -4.79 -1.71 12.27
CA LEU A 75 -3.94 -2.05 11.14
C LEU A 75 -4.36 -3.36 10.46
N ALA A 76 -4.71 -4.38 11.25
CA ALA A 76 -5.14 -5.68 10.73
C ALA A 76 -6.51 -5.61 10.06
N PHE A 77 -7.52 -5.09 10.74
CA PHE A 77 -8.91 -5.11 10.24
C PHE A 77 -9.20 -3.97 9.28
N VAL A 78 -8.86 -2.74 9.66
CA VAL A 78 -9.21 -1.55 8.86
C VAL A 78 -8.21 -1.36 7.75
N ALA A 79 -6.91 -1.24 8.05
CA ALA A 79 -5.94 -0.93 7.02
C ALA A 79 -5.70 -2.13 6.06
N THR A 80 -5.62 -3.36 6.59
CA THR A 80 -5.31 -4.53 5.77
C THR A 80 -6.56 -5.15 5.17
N ILE A 81 -7.51 -5.64 5.96
CA ILE A 81 -8.68 -6.36 5.40
C ILE A 81 -9.55 -5.42 4.55
N LEU A 82 -9.98 -4.26 5.07
CA LEU A 82 -10.79 -3.34 4.27
C LEU A 82 -9.97 -2.75 3.11
N GLY A 83 -8.71 -2.37 3.35
CA GLY A 83 -7.83 -1.82 2.32
C GLY A 83 -7.61 -2.78 1.14
N TYR A 84 -7.16 -4.00 1.42
CA TYR A 84 -6.99 -5.02 0.38
C TYR A 84 -8.33 -5.50 -0.20
N GLY A 85 -9.41 -5.48 0.58
CA GLY A 85 -10.76 -5.78 0.12
C GLY A 85 -11.22 -4.82 -0.98
N ILE A 86 -11.11 -3.52 -0.70
CA ILE A 86 -11.41 -2.44 -1.65
C ILE A 86 -10.46 -2.54 -2.85
N TRP A 87 -9.15 -2.69 -2.62
CA TRP A 87 -8.16 -2.81 -3.69
C TRP A 87 -8.43 -3.99 -4.62
N GLY A 88 -8.70 -5.17 -4.05
CA GLY A 88 -9.05 -6.38 -4.79
C GLY A 88 -10.35 -6.21 -5.59
N ALA A 89 -11.35 -5.56 -5.01
CA ALA A 89 -12.59 -5.24 -5.71
C ALA A 89 -12.37 -4.25 -6.88
N LEU A 90 -11.52 -3.23 -6.69
CA LEU A 90 -11.15 -2.30 -7.76
C LEU A 90 -10.37 -2.99 -8.88
N LEU A 91 -9.41 -3.85 -8.56
CA LEU A 91 -8.67 -4.63 -9.56
C LEU A 91 -9.55 -5.63 -10.33
N GLY A 92 -10.59 -6.15 -9.68
CA GLY A 92 -11.58 -7.02 -10.33
C GLY A 92 -12.55 -6.28 -11.25
N ARG A 93 -12.86 -5.01 -10.95
CA ARG A 93 -13.85 -4.19 -11.69
C ARG A 93 -13.23 -3.23 -12.71
N TYR A 94 -11.99 -2.77 -12.49
CA TYR A 94 -11.30 -1.79 -13.32
C TYR A 94 -9.95 -2.32 -13.80
N GLU A 95 -9.55 -1.94 -15.02
CA GLU A 95 -8.25 -2.31 -15.57
C GLU A 95 -7.11 -1.71 -14.71
N THR A 96 -6.07 -2.50 -14.45
CA THR A 96 -4.96 -2.17 -13.51
C THR A 96 -4.36 -0.77 -13.72
N TRP A 97 -4.30 -0.29 -14.97
CA TRP A 97 -3.74 1.02 -15.32
C TRP A 97 -4.59 2.21 -14.87
N ARG A 98 -5.88 2.01 -14.58
CA ARG A 98 -6.74 3.06 -14.02
C ARG A 98 -6.58 3.20 -12.52
N VAL A 99 -6.21 2.10 -11.84
CA VAL A 99 -6.11 2.03 -10.38
C VAL A 99 -4.70 2.37 -9.90
N ALA A 100 -3.67 2.04 -10.69
CA ALA A 100 -2.27 2.32 -10.37
C ALA A 100 -1.96 3.79 -10.02
N PRO A 101 -2.53 4.82 -10.70
CA PRO A 101 -2.24 6.21 -10.37
C PRO A 101 -2.82 6.61 -9.00
N LEU A 102 -3.89 5.96 -8.52
CA LEU A 102 -4.47 6.26 -7.20
C LEU A 102 -3.49 5.96 -6.06
N SER A 103 -2.51 5.07 -6.25
CA SER A 103 -1.46 4.83 -5.25
C SER A 103 -0.57 6.06 -5.01
N LEU A 104 -0.46 6.98 -5.97
CA LEU A 104 0.24 8.25 -5.79
C LEU A 104 -0.49 9.19 -4.83
N LEU A 105 -1.78 8.95 -4.59
CA LEU A 105 -2.57 9.75 -3.64
C LEU A 105 -2.31 9.37 -2.18
N VAL A 106 -1.81 8.16 -1.93
CA VAL A 106 -1.50 7.65 -0.58
C VAL A 106 -0.62 8.61 0.24
N PRO A 107 0.53 9.12 -0.25
CA PRO A 107 1.34 10.08 0.51
C PRO A 107 0.62 11.40 0.77
N VAL A 108 -0.24 11.86 -0.14
CA VAL A 108 -1.01 13.11 0.04
C VAL A 108 -2.04 12.94 1.14
N VAL A 109 -2.77 11.83 1.14
CA VAL A 109 -3.74 11.48 2.21
C VAL A 109 -3.01 11.26 3.53
N GLY A 110 -1.84 10.61 3.51
CA GLY A 110 -0.98 10.44 4.67
C GLY A 110 -0.61 11.78 5.31
N LEU A 111 -0.07 12.71 4.54
CA LEU A 111 0.28 14.06 5.01
C LEU A 111 -0.95 14.85 5.51
N ALA A 112 -2.06 14.78 4.80
CA ALA A 112 -3.29 15.45 5.23
C ALA A 112 -3.81 14.86 6.55
N SER A 113 -3.78 13.54 6.71
CA SER A 113 -4.18 12.87 7.94
C SER A 113 -3.24 13.17 9.10
N ALA A 114 -1.92 13.27 8.86
CA ALA A 114 -0.95 13.67 9.89
C ALA A 114 -1.19 15.12 10.35
N ALA A 115 -1.44 16.04 9.41
CA ALA A 115 -1.74 17.43 9.75
C ALA A 115 -3.04 17.57 10.56
N VAL A 116 -4.09 16.81 10.20
CA VAL A 116 -5.42 16.91 10.84
C VAL A 116 -5.50 16.14 12.16
N LEU A 117 -4.97 14.91 12.20
CA LEU A 117 -5.10 14.01 13.36
C LEU A 117 -3.97 14.18 14.37
N LEU A 118 -2.73 14.40 13.92
CA LEU A 118 -1.58 14.57 14.79
C LEU A 118 -1.26 16.06 15.06
N GLY A 119 -1.90 16.99 14.33
CA GLY A 119 -1.66 18.43 14.47
C GLY A 119 -0.28 18.87 13.98
N GLU A 120 0.41 18.05 13.19
CA GLU A 120 1.73 18.38 12.68
C GLU A 120 1.67 19.56 11.69
N THR A 121 2.55 20.55 11.89
CA THR A 121 2.66 21.68 10.96
C THR A 121 3.37 21.24 9.69
N LEU A 122 2.62 21.18 8.59
CA LEU A 122 3.18 20.88 7.28
C LEU A 122 4.17 21.95 6.86
N THR A 123 5.40 21.56 6.55
CA THR A 123 6.41 22.48 6.05
C THR A 123 6.08 22.91 4.61
N GLY A 124 6.53 24.10 4.19
CA GLY A 124 6.33 24.57 2.81
C GLY A 124 6.86 23.59 1.75
N MET A 125 7.91 22.82 2.08
CA MET A 125 8.49 21.80 1.20
C MET A 125 7.60 20.56 1.07
N GLN A 126 6.89 20.15 2.14
CA GLN A 126 5.90 19.07 2.08
C GLN A 126 4.67 19.46 1.25
N LEU A 127 4.21 20.70 1.37
CA LEU A 127 3.13 21.25 0.54
C LEU A 127 3.52 21.30 -0.95
N ALA A 128 4.72 21.78 -1.26
CA ALA A 128 5.24 21.77 -2.63
C ALA A 128 5.35 20.34 -3.19
N GLY A 129 5.83 19.38 -2.38
CA GLY A 129 5.86 17.97 -2.74
C GLY A 129 4.47 17.39 -3.01
N ALA A 130 3.48 17.68 -2.16
CA ALA A 130 2.10 17.24 -2.34
C ALA A 130 1.48 17.81 -3.64
N LEU A 131 1.71 19.09 -3.93
CA LEU A 131 1.28 19.72 -5.19
C LEU A 131 1.93 19.08 -6.41
N LEU A 132 3.22 18.75 -6.34
CA LEU A 132 3.95 18.10 -7.43
C LEU A 132 3.41 16.68 -7.68
N ILE A 133 3.11 15.92 -6.63
CA ILE A 133 2.46 14.61 -6.73
C ILE A 133 1.07 14.74 -7.37
N MET A 134 0.26 15.71 -6.94
CA MET A 134 -1.06 15.97 -7.51
C MET A 134 -0.99 16.38 -8.99
N ALA A 135 -0.03 17.22 -9.37
CA ALA A 135 0.21 17.59 -10.76
C ALA A 135 0.64 16.37 -11.60
N GLY A 136 1.56 15.56 -11.08
CA GLY A 136 1.98 14.30 -11.72
C GLY A 136 0.82 13.32 -11.92
N LEU A 137 -0.04 13.18 -10.90
CA LEU A 137 -1.25 12.35 -10.98
C LEU A 137 -2.23 12.88 -12.03
N TYR A 138 -2.47 14.18 -12.06
CA TYR A 138 -3.33 14.82 -13.05
C TYR A 138 -2.83 14.57 -14.48
N ILE A 139 -1.54 14.75 -14.73
CA ILE A 139 -0.92 14.46 -16.03
C ILE A 139 -1.03 12.97 -16.36
N ASN A 140 -0.84 12.07 -15.38
CA ASN A 140 -0.91 10.64 -15.62
C ASN A 140 -2.33 10.18 -16.01
N VAL A 141 -3.35 10.68 -15.31
CA VAL A 141 -4.76 10.32 -15.53
C VAL A 141 -5.32 10.94 -16.81
N PHE A 142 -4.99 12.22 -17.09
CA PHE A 142 -5.56 12.95 -18.23
C PHE A 142 -4.66 12.94 -19.49
N GLY A 143 -3.34 12.80 -19.34
CA GLY A 143 -2.37 12.83 -20.45
C GLY A 143 -2.49 11.66 -21.42
N PHE A 144 -2.95 10.49 -20.96
CA PHE A 144 -3.29 9.37 -21.86
C PHE A 144 -4.48 9.68 -22.77
N ARG A 145 -5.39 10.57 -22.35
CA ARG A 145 -6.54 11.00 -23.16
C ARG A 145 -6.10 11.93 -24.30
N VAL A 146 -5.08 12.78 -24.07
CA VAL A 146 -4.51 13.69 -25.08
C VAL A 146 -3.77 12.94 -26.19
N ARG A 147 -2.99 11.90 -25.85
CA ARG A 147 -2.27 11.09 -26.85
C ARG A 147 -3.18 10.27 -27.76
N ARG A 148 -4.37 9.86 -27.28
CA ARG A 148 -5.32 9.10 -28.11
C ARG A 148 -6.04 10.01 -29.12
N THR A 149 -6.32 11.26 -28.75
CA THR A 149 -6.91 12.25 -29.68
C THR A 149 -5.91 12.73 -30.73
N ALA A 150 -4.62 12.82 -30.39
CA ALA A 150 -3.57 13.17 -31.36
C ALA A 150 -3.34 12.10 -32.43
N ARG A 151 -3.54 10.81 -32.09
CA ARG A 151 -3.33 9.68 -33.02
C ARG A 151 -4.52 9.36 -33.93
N VAL A 152 -5.68 9.99 -33.71
CA VAL A 152 -6.89 9.87 -34.56
C VAL A 152 -6.98 11.02 -35.58
N ARG A 153 -6.10 12.02 -35.47
CA ARG A 153 -6.05 13.19 -36.37
C ARG A 153 -4.81 13.23 -37.27
N GLY A 154 -3.98 12.20 -37.29
CA GLY A 154 -2.89 12.02 -38.25
C GLY A 154 -3.10 10.73 -39.02
#